data_AF-A8UYJ2-F1
#
_entry.id   AF-A8UYJ2-F1
#
_cell.length_a   1.000
_cell.length_b   1.000
_cell.length_c   1.000
_cell.angle_alpha   90.00
_cell.angle_beta   90.00
_cell.angle_gamma   90.00
#
_symmetry.space_group_name_H-M   'P 1'
#
loop_
_entity.id
_entity.type
_entity.pdbx_description
1 polymer ?
#
loop_
_entity_poly.entity_id
_entity_poly.type
_entity_poly.pdbx_seq_one_letter_code
_entity_poly.pdbx_strand_id
1 'polypeptide(L)'
;MTTIKITDDILLKELFELFPEARDILKEHGYSKIVELDIEDVVVDKLSLKGFLRLAGVGEEEFGSVVREIQSLYNKKLEEL
;
A
#
# COMPACT_ATOMS: atom_id res chain seq x y z
N MET A 1 -22.91 -7.11 -1.81
CA MET A 1 -21.58 -6.85 -1.25
C MET A 1 -21.01 -5.64 -1.95
N THR A 2 -20.65 -4.61 -1.20
CA THR A 2 -20.06 -3.39 -1.75
C THR A 2 -18.55 -3.58 -1.71
N THR A 3 -17.95 -4.00 -2.82
CA THR A 3 -16.50 -4.09 -2.93
C THR A 3 -15.96 -2.66 -2.97
N ILE A 4 -15.22 -2.24 -1.94
CA ILE A 4 -14.59 -0.92 -1.94
C ILE A 4 -13.34 -1.02 -2.79
N LYS A 5 -13.24 -0.21 -3.85
CA LYS A 5 -12.08 -0.22 -4.73
C LYS A 5 -11.02 0.78 -4.25
N ILE A 6 -9.87 0.28 -3.82
CA ILE A 6 -8.69 1.11 -3.58
C ILE A 6 -8.16 1.54 -4.95
N THR A 7 -7.96 2.84 -5.13
CA THR A 7 -7.31 3.37 -6.33
C THR A 7 -5.81 3.45 -6.09
N ASP A 8 -5.00 3.09 -7.08
CA ASP A 8 -3.54 3.11 -6.94
C ASP A 8 -2.95 4.51 -6.65
N ASP A 9 -3.72 5.56 -6.92
CA ASP A 9 -3.36 6.95 -6.63
C ASP A 9 -3.60 7.35 -5.16
N ILE A 10 -4.13 6.45 -4.32
CA ILE A 10 -4.29 6.68 -2.87
C ILE A 10 -2.95 7.03 -2.23
N LEU A 11 -2.94 8.03 -1.34
CA LEU A 11 -1.76 8.34 -0.54
C LEU A 11 -1.44 7.20 0.41
N LEU A 12 -0.16 6.92 0.63
CA LEU A 12 0.27 5.90 1.58
C LEU A 12 -0.26 6.20 2.99
N LYS A 13 -0.24 7.47 3.41
CA LYS A 13 -0.83 7.89 4.70
C LYS A 13 -2.29 7.46 4.83
N GLU A 14 -3.11 7.79 3.84
CA GLU A 14 -4.53 7.45 3.81
C GLU A 14 -4.75 5.94 3.78
N LEU A 15 -3.97 5.22 2.96
CA LEU A 15 -4.00 3.76 2.89
C LEU A 15 -3.73 3.15 4.27
N PHE A 16 -2.75 3.66 4.99
CA PHE A 16 -2.34 3.14 6.30
C PHE A 16 -3.24 3.54 7.45
N GLU A 17 -3.95 4.67 7.35
CA GLU A 17 -5.00 5.06 8.30
C GLU A 17 -6.25 4.19 8.12
N LEU A 18 -6.63 3.89 6.87
CA LEU A 18 -7.73 2.99 6.55
C LEU A 18 -7.38 1.52 6.83
N PHE A 19 -6.11 1.17 6.60
CA PHE A 19 -5.66 -0.21 6.59
C PHE A 19 -4.18 -0.35 6.97
N PRO A 20 -3.87 -0.36 8.29
CA PRO A 20 -2.49 -0.38 8.78
C PRO A 20 -1.65 -1.57 8.31
N GLU A 21 -2.28 -2.73 8.09
CA GLU A 21 -1.61 -3.96 7.64
C GLU A 21 -1.07 -3.88 6.21
N ALA A 22 -1.49 -2.90 5.40
CA ALA A 22 -0.84 -2.66 4.10
C ALA A 22 0.66 -2.38 4.25
N ARG A 23 1.12 -1.90 5.41
CA ARG A 23 2.56 -1.75 5.69
C ARG A 23 3.30 -3.07 5.55
N ASP A 24 2.73 -4.17 6.02
CA ASP A 24 3.40 -5.48 6.00
C ASP A 24 3.55 -6.01 4.58
N ILE A 25 2.54 -5.80 3.72
CA ILE A 25 2.63 -6.11 2.30
C ILE A 25 3.74 -5.28 1.65
N LEU A 26 3.74 -3.95 1.89
CA LEU A 26 4.71 -3.06 1.26
C LEU A 26 6.14 -3.23 1.77
N LYS A 27 6.37 -3.86 2.93
CA LYS A 27 7.71 -4.17 3.46
C LYS A 27 8.55 -4.99 2.49
N GLU A 28 7.93 -5.95 1.80
CA GLU A 28 8.60 -6.78 0.79
C GLU A 28 8.95 -5.98 -0.48
N HIS A 29 8.24 -4.88 -0.72
CA HIS A 29 8.41 -4.01 -1.89
C HIS A 29 9.13 -2.70 -1.57
N GLY A 30 10.04 -2.70 -0.58
CA GLY A 30 10.94 -1.58 -0.28
C GLY A 30 10.51 -0.69 0.89
N TYR A 31 9.35 -0.92 1.50
CA TYR A 31 8.90 -0.13 2.65
C TYR A 31 9.78 -0.37 3.89
N SER A 32 10.38 -1.55 4.01
CA SER A 32 11.35 -1.84 5.08
C SER A 32 12.50 -0.83 5.11
N LYS A 33 13.00 -0.42 3.94
CA LYS A 33 14.08 0.57 3.83
C LYS A 33 13.64 1.97 4.28
N ILE A 34 12.38 2.34 4.06
CA ILE A 34 11.83 3.62 4.51
C ILE A 34 11.83 3.68 6.05
N VAL A 35 11.41 2.58 6.69
CA VAL A 35 11.37 2.46 8.15
C VAL A 35 12.78 2.44 8.72
N GLU A 36 13.71 1.67 8.12
CA GLU A 36 15.11 1.61 8.54
C GLU A 36 15.83 2.95 8.48
N LEU A 37 15.46 3.80 7.50
CA LEU A 37 16.03 5.13 7.32
C LEU A 37 15.35 6.21 8.18
N ASP A 38 14.33 5.87 8.96
CA ASP A 38 13.55 6.80 9.80
C ASP A 38 12.96 7.97 9.01
N ILE A 39 12.45 7.69 7.79
CA ILE A 39 11.85 8.69 6.90
C ILE A 39 10.37 8.44 6.60
N GLU A 40 9.72 7.52 7.32
CA GLU A 40 8.33 7.13 7.11
C GLU A 40 7.40 8.35 7.07
N ASP A 41 7.44 9.21 8.08
CA ASP A 41 6.57 10.38 8.21
C ASP A 41 6.67 11.36 7.03
N VAL A 42 7.83 11.43 6.39
CA VAL A 42 8.05 12.31 5.23
C VAL A 42 7.54 11.65 3.95
N VAL A 43 7.68 10.33 3.84
CA VAL A 43 7.38 9.57 2.63
C VAL A 43 5.88 9.30 2.50
N VAL A 44 5.24 8.85 3.58
CA VAL A 44 3.83 8.43 3.55
C VAL A 44 2.88 9.56 3.20
N ASP A 45 3.25 10.79 3.56
CA ASP A 45 2.48 12.01 3.27
C ASP A 45 2.64 12.52 1.84
N LYS A 46 3.62 12.02 1.09
CA LYS A 46 3.98 12.55 -0.24
C LYS A 46 3.82 11.55 -1.38
N LEU A 47 3.83 10.25 -1.09
CA LEU A 47 3.74 9.22 -2.11
C LEU A 47 2.35 8.60 -2.14
N SER A 48 1.83 8.43 -3.35
CA SER A 48 0.78 7.46 -3.59
C SER A 48 1.33 6.04 -3.58
N LEU A 49 0.47 5.03 -3.42
CA LEU A 49 0.83 3.62 -3.59
C LEU A 49 1.53 3.38 -4.93
N LYS A 50 1.00 3.96 -6.00
CA LYS A 50 1.60 3.92 -7.34
C LYS A 50 2.97 4.59 -7.41
N GLY A 51 3.12 5.77 -6.82
CA GLY A 51 4.39 6.49 -6.77
C GLY A 51 5.45 5.68 -6.02
N PHE A 52 5.07 5.10 -4.89
CA PHE A 52 5.93 4.27 -4.07
C PHE A 52 6.43 3.03 -4.81
N LEU A 53 5.53 2.20 -5.35
CA LEU A 53 5.91 0.96 -6.04
C LEU A 53 6.78 1.24 -7.27
N ARG A 54 6.53 2.34 -8.00
CA ARG A 54 7.39 2.77 -9.10
C ARG A 54 8.80 3.14 -8.65
N LEU A 55 8.93 3.90 -7.56
CA LEU A 55 10.24 4.26 -7.00
C LEU A 55 11.00 3.06 -6.45
N ALA A 56 10.28 2.06 -5.94
CA ALA A 56 10.84 0.79 -5.51
C ALA A 56 11.30 -0.10 -6.69
N GLY A 57 11.01 0.28 -7.94
CA GLY A 57 11.38 -0.49 -9.13
C GLY A 57 10.50 -1.71 -9.37
N VAL A 58 9.29 -1.75 -8.80
CA VAL A 58 8.33 -2.83 -8.98
C VAL A 58 7.81 -2.83 -10.42
N GLY A 59 7.92 -3.97 -11.10
CA GLY A 59 7.45 -4.14 -12.47
C GLY A 59 5.92 -4.11 -12.58
N GLU A 60 5.37 -3.91 -13.79
CA GLU A 60 3.91 -3.78 -13.97
C GLU A 60 3.11 -5.02 -13.55
N GLU A 61 3.65 -6.22 -13.78
CA GLU A 61 2.99 -7.48 -13.41
C GLU A 61 2.91 -7.63 -11.87
N GLU A 62 4.04 -7.39 -11.21
CA GLU A 62 4.16 -7.43 -9.74
C GLU A 62 3.29 -6.33 -9.12
N PHE A 63 3.31 -5.12 -9.68
CA PHE A 63 2.48 -4.00 -9.27
C PHE A 63 0.99 -4.40 -9.20
N GLY A 64 0.48 -5.01 -10.27
CA GLY A 64 -0.90 -5.48 -10.32
C GLY A 64 -1.19 -6.56 -9.26
N SER A 65 -0.20 -7.39 -8.92
CA SER A 65 -0.32 -8.38 -7.86
C SER A 65 -0.45 -7.74 -6.48
N VAL A 66 0.44 -6.79 -6.16
CA VAL A 66 0.45 -6.07 -4.87
C VAL A 66 -0.85 -5.31 -4.64
N VAL A 67 -1.33 -4.58 -5.65
CA VAL A 67 -2.59 -3.86 -5.57
C VAL A 67 -3.75 -4.83 -5.31
N ARG A 68 -3.79 -5.98 -6.00
CA ARG A 68 -4.83 -6.99 -5.78
C ARG A 68 -4.75 -7.61 -4.39
N GLU A 69 -3.56 -7.81 -3.85
CA GLU A 69 -3.37 -8.35 -2.51
C GLU A 69 -3.89 -7.38 -1.44
N ILE A 70 -3.48 -6.11 -1.51
CA ILE A 70 -3.98 -5.04 -0.63
C ILE A 70 -5.51 -4.95 -0.73
N GLN A 71 -6.04 -4.97 -1.95
CA GLN A 71 -7.47 -4.91 -2.22
C GLN A 71 -8.25 -6.11 -1.65
N SER A 72 -7.71 -7.32 -1.80
CA SER A 72 -8.31 -8.56 -1.30
C SER A 72 -8.36 -8.54 0.23
N LEU A 73 -7.25 -8.17 0.85
CA LEU A 73 -7.12 -8.14 2.30
C LEU A 73 -8.05 -7.07 2.92
N TYR A 74 -8.15 -5.90 2.29
CA TYR A 74 -9.07 -4.85 2.71
C TYR A 74 -10.54 -5.30 2.65
N ASN A 75 -10.97 -5.92 1.54
CA ASN A 75 -12.35 -6.41 1.40
C ASN A 75 -12.66 -7.52 2.41
N LYS A 76 -11.73 -8.45 2.66
CA LYS A 76 -11.91 -9.49 3.67
C LYS A 76 -12.17 -8.90 5.05
N LYS A 77 -11.41 -7.85 5.44
CA LYS A 77 -11.65 -7.16 6.70
C LYS A 77 -13.00 -6.47 6.78
N LEU A 78 -13.48 -5.88 5.69
CA LEU A 78 -14.82 -5.29 5.65
C LEU A 78 -15.93 -6.32 5.81
N GLU A 79 -15.71 -7.55 5.37
CA GLU A 79 -16.66 -8.66 5.55
C GLU A 79 -16.68 -9.21 6.98
N GLU A 80 -15.62 -8.98 7.76
CA GLU A 80 -15.50 -9.36 9.17
C GLU A 80 -16.07 -8.30 10.15
N LEU A 81 -16.45 -7.11 9.63
CA LEU A 81 -17.09 -6.01 10.37
C LEU A 81 -18.63 -6.03 10.24
#